data_AF-T1BRG8-F1
#
_entry.id   AF-T1BRG8-F1
#
_cell.length_a   1.000
_cell.length_b   1.000
_cell.length_c   1.000
_cell.angle_alpha   90.00
_cell.angle_beta   90.00
_cell.angle_gamma   90.00
#
_symmetry.space_group_name_H-M   'P 1'
#
loop_
_entity.id
_entity.type
_entity.pdbx_description
1 polymer ?
#
loop_
_entity_poly.entity_id
_entity_poly.type
_entity_poly.pdbx_seq_one_letter_code
_entity_poly.pdbx_strand_id
1 'polypeptide(L)'
;MRSRGWADLIFFGQVDIGSTVFAPLITTSYQNAYHNVYNQTTDVYSSTYATGIDTLLPSPNSLTTLFSTGKLPEAALFDSTTPTSSTGVTQIDAGADALLAEPASPPYSASEAALFDAGFGNPYLVNNTYRVQYVDDAVENPDEAAMTVIHGGTLNSGDIALATAPINGLRQDFKLNDMRNGGWAPEEPMLMCGADQDPTVFFEIDTGTMAAEWSTQVQEGLVSVLDLDATPSGPYAPLQQGFQSTYDAMVSAEGASTAIQSFHGTEAPFCMVAARDFFAQVP
;
A
#
# COMPACT_ATOMS: atom_id res chain seq x y z
N MET A 1 -6.11 6.89 -3.74
CA MET A 1 -6.84 6.60 -2.47
C MET A 1 -6.22 5.34 -1.94
N ARG A 2 -5.81 5.29 -0.67
CA ARG A 2 -5.18 4.07 -0.13
C ARG A 2 -6.29 3.14 0.31
N SER A 3 -6.39 1.98 -0.33
CA SER A 3 -7.35 0.96 0.07
C SER A 3 -6.96 0.36 1.42
N ARG A 4 -7.92 -0.25 2.11
CA ARG A 4 -7.63 -1.12 3.24
C ARG A 4 -6.68 -2.26 2.86
N GLY A 5 -6.87 -2.84 1.67
CA GLY A 5 -6.08 -3.96 1.20
C GLY A 5 -4.59 -3.62 1.13
N TRP A 6 -4.25 -2.41 0.67
CA TRP A 6 -2.89 -1.88 0.68
C TRP A 6 -2.26 -1.90 2.09
N ALA A 7 -3.00 -1.47 3.11
CA ALA A 7 -2.48 -1.47 4.48
C ALA A 7 -2.28 -2.89 5.01
N ASP A 8 -3.20 -3.82 4.71
CA ASP A 8 -3.05 -5.24 5.07
C ASP A 8 -1.74 -5.82 4.46
N LEU A 9 -1.46 -5.56 3.17
CA LEU A 9 -0.22 -6.02 2.51
C LEU A 9 1.06 -5.48 3.18
N ILE A 10 1.06 -4.22 3.62
CA ILE A 10 2.20 -3.65 4.36
C ILE A 10 2.41 -4.39 5.67
N PHE A 11 1.35 -4.60 6.46
CA PHE A 11 1.45 -5.30 7.74
C PHE A 11 1.85 -6.78 7.58
N PHE A 12 1.58 -7.39 6.43
CA PHE A 12 2.08 -8.72 6.07
C PHE A 12 3.58 -8.71 5.71
N GLY A 13 4.11 -7.59 5.23
CA GLY A 13 5.56 -7.44 5.03
C GLY A 13 5.96 -6.77 3.73
N GLN A 14 5.00 -6.37 2.88
CA GLN A 14 5.26 -5.59 1.67
C GLN A 14 5.43 -4.12 2.05
N VAL A 15 6.53 -3.81 2.75
CA VAL A 15 6.75 -2.47 3.31
C VAL A 15 7.06 -1.47 2.19
N ASP A 16 6.13 -0.56 1.94
CA ASP A 16 6.22 0.44 0.88
C ASP A 16 7.30 1.50 1.13
N ILE A 17 7.72 2.17 0.05
CA ILE A 17 8.60 3.32 0.15
C ILE A 17 7.89 4.46 0.88
N GLY A 18 8.51 4.97 1.95
CA GLY A 18 7.94 6.06 2.74
C GLY A 18 6.99 5.59 3.84
N SER A 19 6.83 4.28 4.05
CA SER A 19 6.00 3.69 5.10
C SER A 19 6.25 4.29 6.50
N THR A 20 7.50 4.59 6.84
CA THR A 20 7.91 5.21 8.11
C THR A 20 7.44 6.65 8.28
N VAL A 21 7.11 7.32 7.17
CA VAL A 21 6.52 8.67 7.12
C VAL A 21 5.00 8.59 7.06
N PHE A 22 4.47 7.67 6.26
CA PHE A 22 3.02 7.50 6.09
C PHE A 22 2.34 6.95 7.33
N ALA A 23 2.95 5.97 8.03
CA ALA A 23 2.38 5.38 9.23
C ALA A 23 1.98 6.45 10.27
N PRO A 24 2.87 7.34 10.75
CA PRO A 24 2.50 8.40 11.69
C PRO A 24 1.54 9.45 11.12
N LEU A 25 1.58 9.76 9.81
CA LEU A 25 0.57 10.64 9.20
C LEU A 25 -0.82 10.03 9.26
N ILE A 26 -0.95 8.75 8.87
CA ILE A 26 -2.23 8.04 8.79
C ILE A 26 -2.77 7.78 10.20
N THR A 27 -2.00 7.14 11.08
CA THR A 27 -2.48 6.80 12.43
C THR A 27 -2.83 8.05 13.23
N THR A 28 -2.09 9.15 13.10
CA THR A 28 -2.41 10.42 13.78
C THR A 28 -3.66 11.04 13.21
N SER A 29 -3.84 11.03 11.89
CA SER A 29 -5.06 11.56 11.25
C SER A 29 -6.29 10.79 11.70
N TYR A 30 -6.23 9.46 11.67
CA TYR A 30 -7.31 8.58 12.11
C TYR A 30 -7.53 8.63 13.62
N GLN A 31 -6.48 8.70 14.43
CA GLN A 31 -6.62 8.90 15.88
C GLN A 31 -7.35 10.22 16.19
N ASN A 32 -7.10 11.29 15.44
CA ASN A 32 -7.82 12.56 15.61
C ASN A 32 -9.27 12.50 15.11
N ALA A 33 -9.56 11.67 14.11
CA ALA A 33 -10.90 11.55 13.54
C ALA A 33 -11.82 10.59 14.31
N TYR A 34 -11.28 9.46 14.78
CA TYR A 34 -12.06 8.32 15.26
C TYR A 34 -11.71 7.89 16.70
N HIS A 35 -10.55 8.32 17.22
CA HIS A 35 -10.12 8.13 18.62
C HIS A 35 -10.01 6.66 19.09
N ASN A 36 -9.77 5.72 18.18
CA ASN A 36 -9.75 4.28 18.42
C ASN A 36 -8.44 3.59 17.95
N VAL A 37 -7.48 4.31 17.36
CA VAL A 37 -6.22 3.71 16.86
C VAL A 37 -5.30 3.31 18.03
N TYR A 38 -5.20 4.17 19.05
CA TYR A 38 -4.42 3.93 20.27
C TYR A 38 -4.93 4.75 21.47
N ASN A 39 -4.56 4.33 22.69
CA ASN A 39 -4.76 5.15 23.90
C ASN A 39 -3.56 6.06 24.17
N GLN A 40 -2.36 5.58 23.83
CA GLN A 40 -1.10 6.33 23.89
C GLN A 40 -0.19 5.91 22.74
N THR A 41 0.71 6.79 22.31
CA THR A 41 1.55 6.54 21.12
C THR A 41 2.43 5.29 21.25
N THR A 42 2.81 4.91 22.47
CA THR A 42 3.57 3.67 22.72
C THR A 42 2.79 2.38 22.48
N ASP A 43 1.47 2.45 22.27
CA ASP A 43 0.69 1.27 21.90
C ASP A 43 1.04 0.83 20.47
N VAL A 44 1.27 1.79 19.58
CA VAL A 44 1.65 1.57 18.17
C VAL A 44 3.15 1.62 17.97
N TYR A 45 3.82 2.61 18.55
CA TYR A 45 5.19 2.96 18.23
C TYR A 45 6.20 2.44 19.25
N SER A 46 7.37 2.04 18.75
CA SER A 46 8.49 1.67 19.62
C SER A 46 8.91 2.84 20.50
N SER A 47 9.41 2.52 21.70
CA SER A 47 9.80 3.54 22.68
C SER A 47 10.86 4.52 22.15
N THR A 48 11.66 4.09 21.16
CA THR A 48 12.62 4.92 20.42
C THR A 48 11.95 6.13 19.76
N TYR A 49 10.76 5.94 19.19
CA TYR A 49 10.10 6.94 18.34
C TYR A 49 8.80 7.49 18.93
N ALA A 50 8.14 6.79 19.86
CA ALA A 50 6.79 7.11 20.33
C ALA A 50 6.60 8.53 20.90
N THR A 51 7.63 9.10 21.53
CA THR A 51 7.50 10.43 22.16
C THR A 51 7.49 11.53 21.10
N GLY A 52 6.33 12.18 20.93
CA GLY A 52 6.12 13.30 20.00
C GLY A 52 5.88 12.89 18.55
N ILE A 53 5.72 11.59 18.26
CA ILE A 53 5.46 11.07 16.91
C ILE A 53 4.16 11.61 16.31
N ASP A 54 3.15 11.82 17.16
CA ASP A 54 1.80 12.32 16.88
C ASP A 54 1.76 13.82 16.53
N THR A 55 2.88 14.52 16.70
CA THR A 55 3.03 15.93 16.32
C THR A 55 4.23 16.16 15.40
N LEU A 56 4.90 15.08 14.99
CA LEU A 56 6.12 15.16 14.18
C LEU A 56 5.84 15.56 12.74
N LEU A 57 4.73 15.07 12.18
CA LEU A 57 4.33 15.26 10.79
C LEU A 57 2.93 15.91 10.69
N PRO A 58 2.70 16.81 9.72
CA PRO A 58 3.68 17.35 8.77
C PRO A 58 4.75 18.20 9.46
N SER A 59 6.00 18.13 8.98
CA SER A 59 7.15 18.79 9.62
C SER A 59 7.65 19.98 8.81
N PRO A 60 8.15 21.06 9.45
CA PRO A 60 8.93 22.09 8.77
C PRO A 60 10.35 21.64 8.42
N ASN A 61 10.83 20.53 8.99
CA ASN A 61 12.14 19.96 8.66
C ASN A 61 12.02 19.02 7.45
N SER A 62 13.09 18.90 6.66
CA SER A 62 13.14 17.90 5.58
C SER A 62 13.14 16.47 6.15
N LEU A 63 12.60 15.50 5.39
CA LEU A 63 12.65 14.09 5.77
C LEU A 63 14.09 13.61 6.04
N THR A 64 15.05 14.01 5.22
CA THR A 64 16.49 13.73 5.44
C THR A 64 16.97 14.22 6.81
N THR A 65 16.49 15.38 7.27
CA THR A 65 16.82 15.88 8.61
C THR A 65 16.17 15.03 9.70
N LEU A 66 14.90 14.62 9.52
CA LEU A 66 14.22 13.75 10.48
C LEU A 66 14.91 12.40 10.62
N PHE A 67 15.34 11.79 9.52
CA PHE A 67 16.08 10.52 9.52
C PHE A 67 17.47 10.66 10.14
N SER A 68 18.27 11.63 9.67
CA SER A 68 19.64 11.82 10.17
C SER A 68 19.72 12.24 11.64
N THR A 69 18.66 12.82 12.19
CA THR A 69 18.56 13.18 13.61
C THR A 69 17.85 12.12 14.47
N GLY A 70 17.51 10.96 13.88
CA GLY A 70 16.90 9.83 14.59
C GLY A 70 15.47 10.07 15.06
N LYS A 71 14.74 11.01 14.44
CA LYS A 71 13.33 11.27 14.75
C LYS A 71 12.39 10.26 14.11
N LEU A 72 12.80 9.67 13.00
CA LEU A 72 12.15 8.54 12.32
C LEU A 72 13.22 7.58 11.81
N PRO A 73 12.95 6.27 11.73
CA PRO A 73 13.75 5.39 10.90
C PRO A 73 13.51 5.73 9.43
N GLU A 74 14.54 5.58 8.59
CA GLU A 74 14.41 5.85 7.15
C GLU A 74 13.51 4.80 6.49
N ALA A 75 13.78 3.51 6.72
CA ALA A 75 13.04 2.41 6.08
C ALA A 75 12.40 1.43 7.07
N ALA A 76 13.03 1.16 8.22
CA ALA A 76 12.61 0.12 9.17
C ALA A 76 11.27 0.42 9.85
N LEU A 77 10.16 0.02 9.23
CA LEU A 77 8.81 0.06 9.79
C LEU A 77 8.66 -0.99 10.90
N PHE A 78 9.15 -2.21 10.67
CA PHE A 78 9.00 -3.34 11.59
C PHE A 78 10.33 -3.86 12.13
N ASP A 79 10.28 -4.61 13.23
CA ASP A 79 11.44 -5.29 13.79
C ASP A 79 11.95 -6.37 12.81
N SER A 80 13.27 -6.43 12.64
CA SER A 80 13.97 -7.52 11.97
C SER A 80 13.71 -8.92 12.57
N THR A 81 13.25 -8.99 13.83
CA THR A 81 12.83 -10.24 14.46
C THR A 81 11.35 -10.46 14.22
N THR A 82 11.02 -11.44 13.37
CA THR A 82 9.64 -11.86 13.10
C THR A 82 8.92 -12.25 14.39
N PRO A 83 7.82 -11.58 14.76
CA PRO A 83 7.02 -11.96 15.91
C PRO A 83 6.11 -13.15 15.57
N THR A 84 5.56 -13.79 16.61
CA THR A 84 4.57 -14.86 16.48
C THR A 84 3.26 -14.46 17.16
N SER A 85 2.16 -14.95 16.63
CA SER A 85 0.82 -14.83 17.20
C SER A 85 0.63 -15.79 18.38
N SER A 86 -0.28 -15.43 19.30
CA SER A 86 -0.58 -16.23 20.49
C SER A 86 -1.99 -15.93 21.05
N THR A 87 -3.00 -15.91 20.18
CA THR A 87 -4.41 -15.71 20.54
C THR A 87 -4.99 -16.88 21.34
N GLY A 88 -4.35 -18.06 21.25
CA GLY A 88 -4.87 -19.30 21.82
C GLY A 88 -5.84 -20.03 20.88
N VAL A 89 -6.05 -19.51 19.67
CA VAL A 89 -6.83 -20.13 18.60
C VAL A 89 -5.86 -20.57 17.51
N THR A 90 -5.55 -21.88 17.48
CA THR A 90 -4.49 -22.45 16.61
C THR A 90 -4.60 -22.08 15.13
N GLN A 91 -5.82 -21.92 14.60
CA GLN A 91 -6.00 -21.55 13.19
C GLN A 91 -5.65 -20.08 12.92
N ILE A 92 -5.99 -19.18 13.85
CA ILE A 92 -5.63 -17.76 13.78
C ILE A 92 -4.12 -17.64 13.93
N ASP A 93 -3.55 -18.28 14.96
CA ASP A 93 -2.12 -18.22 15.25
C ASP A 93 -1.29 -18.70 14.05
N ALA A 94 -1.65 -19.85 13.45
CA ALA A 94 -0.95 -20.39 12.29
C ALA A 94 -1.09 -19.51 11.03
N GLY A 95 -2.27 -18.94 10.78
CA GLY A 95 -2.49 -18.02 9.66
C GLY A 95 -1.71 -16.73 9.82
N ALA A 96 -1.69 -16.18 11.04
CA ALA A 96 -0.98 -14.94 11.34
C ALA A 96 0.54 -15.13 11.29
N ASP A 97 1.04 -16.24 11.84
CA ASP A 97 2.47 -16.61 11.76
C ASP A 97 2.92 -16.78 10.31
N ALA A 98 2.07 -17.36 9.45
CA ALA A 98 2.36 -17.45 8.02
C ALA A 98 2.49 -16.06 7.39
N LEU A 99 1.49 -15.18 7.59
CA LEU A 99 1.51 -13.82 7.05
C LEU A 99 2.64 -12.94 7.63
N LEU A 100 3.05 -13.15 8.89
CA LEU A 100 4.13 -12.39 9.53
C LEU A 100 5.53 -12.85 9.08
N ALA A 101 5.67 -14.09 8.63
CA ALA A 101 6.92 -14.67 8.16
C ALA A 101 7.28 -14.30 6.71
N GLU A 102 6.38 -13.63 6.00
CA GLU A 102 6.59 -13.15 4.64
C GLU A 102 7.66 -12.01 4.61
N PRO A 103 8.58 -12.01 3.62
CA PRO A 103 8.16 -11.97 2.23
C PRO A 103 8.67 -13.15 1.39
N ALA A 104 7.75 -13.98 0.91
CA ALA A 104 7.78 -14.49 -0.45
C ALA A 104 6.44 -15.14 -0.83
N SER A 105 5.61 -14.40 -1.59
CA SER A 105 5.23 -14.91 -2.92
C SER A 105 4.68 -13.87 -3.93
N PRO A 106 4.82 -14.20 -5.23
CA PRO A 106 5.12 -13.32 -6.36
C PRO A 106 3.91 -12.78 -7.14
N PRO A 107 4.14 -11.93 -8.17
CA PRO A 107 5.46 -11.54 -8.70
C PRO A 107 5.88 -10.09 -8.48
N TYR A 108 6.64 -9.87 -7.41
CA TYR A 108 7.51 -8.72 -7.26
C TYR A 108 8.83 -8.94 -8.00
N SER A 109 9.39 -7.87 -8.56
CA SER A 109 10.76 -7.80 -9.04
C SER A 109 11.77 -7.97 -7.90
N ALA A 110 13.02 -8.32 -8.23
CA ALA A 110 14.09 -8.40 -7.24
C ALA A 110 14.36 -7.05 -6.54
N SER A 111 14.10 -5.93 -7.22
CA SER A 111 14.20 -4.59 -6.66
C SER A 111 13.11 -4.31 -5.63
N GLU A 112 11.87 -4.72 -5.87
CA GLU A 112 10.76 -4.58 -4.91
C GLU A 112 10.98 -5.47 -3.70
N ALA A 113 11.40 -6.72 -3.89
CA ALA A 113 11.73 -7.61 -2.77
C ALA A 113 12.80 -6.99 -1.86
N ALA A 114 13.85 -6.40 -2.44
CA ALA A 114 14.89 -5.71 -1.68
C ALA A 114 14.39 -4.46 -0.94
N LEU A 115 13.39 -3.75 -1.50
CA LEU A 115 12.73 -2.62 -0.82
C LEU A 115 11.91 -3.10 0.38
N PHE A 116 11.11 -4.15 0.20
CA PHE A 116 10.30 -4.73 1.28
C PHE A 116 11.18 -5.23 2.42
N ASP A 117 12.29 -5.92 2.11
CA ASP A 117 13.27 -6.37 3.10
C ASP A 117 13.87 -5.20 3.90
N ALA A 118 14.12 -4.05 3.26
CA ALA A 118 14.62 -2.85 3.94
C ALA A 118 13.63 -2.27 4.95
N GLY A 119 12.35 -2.65 4.85
CA GLY A 119 11.29 -2.33 5.81
C GLY A 119 11.46 -2.95 7.19
N PHE A 120 12.40 -3.87 7.36
CA PHE A 120 12.66 -4.60 8.60
C PHE A 120 14.02 -4.24 9.17
N GLY A 121 14.08 -3.82 10.44
CA GLY A 121 15.33 -3.40 11.05
C GLY A 121 15.28 -3.19 12.55
N ASN A 122 16.35 -2.62 13.09
CA ASN A 122 16.46 -2.21 14.49
C ASN A 122 17.40 -1.00 14.58
N PRO A 123 16.95 0.18 15.05
CA PRO A 123 15.62 0.47 15.60
C PRO A 123 14.49 0.48 14.55
N TYR A 124 13.30 0.01 14.95
CA TYR A 124 12.07 -0.06 14.12
C TYR A 124 10.97 0.89 14.62
N LEU A 125 10.01 1.23 13.75
CA LEU A 125 8.95 2.19 14.07
C LEU A 125 7.77 1.59 14.84
N VAL A 126 7.13 0.54 14.31
CA VAL A 126 5.87 -0.04 14.83
C VAL A 126 6.17 -1.25 15.70
N ASN A 127 5.55 -1.31 16.88
CA ASN A 127 5.71 -2.40 17.83
C ASN A 127 5.23 -3.74 17.26
N ASN A 128 5.99 -4.79 17.53
CA ASN A 128 5.60 -6.17 17.21
C ASN A 128 4.23 -6.54 17.79
N THR A 129 3.92 -6.12 19.03
CA THR A 129 2.60 -6.36 19.63
C THR A 129 1.46 -5.75 18.81
N TYR A 130 1.65 -4.54 18.27
CA TYR A 130 0.64 -3.89 17.44
C TYR A 130 0.51 -4.56 16.07
N ARG A 131 1.64 -4.90 15.44
CA ARG A 131 1.66 -5.63 14.16
C ARG A 131 0.96 -6.99 14.29
N VAL A 132 1.25 -7.76 15.34
CA VAL A 132 0.59 -9.06 15.60
C VAL A 132 -0.91 -8.88 15.76
N GLN A 133 -1.37 -7.93 16.59
CA GLN A 133 -2.81 -7.68 16.76
C GLN A 133 -3.52 -7.27 15.47
N TYR A 134 -2.83 -6.50 14.62
CA TYR A 134 -3.34 -6.13 13.29
C TYR A 134 -3.50 -7.37 12.40
N VAL A 135 -2.46 -8.22 12.33
CA VAL A 135 -2.46 -9.41 11.47
C VAL A 135 -3.41 -10.49 11.99
N ASP A 136 -3.52 -10.69 13.29
CA ASP A 136 -4.51 -11.58 13.91
C ASP A 136 -5.94 -11.19 13.48
N ASP A 137 -6.26 -9.90 13.57
CA ASP A 137 -7.54 -9.37 13.09
C ASP A 137 -7.69 -9.53 11.56
N ALA A 138 -6.60 -9.49 10.79
CA ALA A 138 -6.64 -9.72 9.35
C ALA A 138 -6.91 -11.18 8.98
N VAL A 139 -6.46 -12.13 9.78
CA VAL A 139 -6.79 -13.54 9.61
C VAL A 139 -8.25 -13.82 10.00
N GLU A 140 -8.73 -13.23 11.10
CA GLU A 140 -10.11 -13.42 11.57
C GLU A 140 -11.13 -12.66 10.71
N ASN A 141 -10.78 -11.46 10.24
CA ASN A 141 -11.57 -10.58 9.40
C ASN A 141 -10.79 -10.20 8.13
N PRO A 142 -10.69 -11.12 7.15
CA PRO A 142 -9.89 -10.89 5.94
C PRO A 142 -10.51 -9.84 5.03
N ASP A 143 -9.65 -9.05 4.39
CA ASP A 143 -9.98 -8.36 3.14
C ASP A 143 -9.69 -9.32 1.99
N GLU A 144 -10.71 -9.70 1.20
CA GLU A 144 -10.53 -10.74 0.18
C GLU A 144 -9.55 -10.30 -0.91
N ALA A 145 -9.48 -9.01 -1.22
CA ALA A 145 -8.58 -8.52 -2.27
C ALA A 145 -7.13 -8.64 -1.82
N ALA A 146 -6.83 -8.26 -0.57
CA ALA A 146 -5.50 -8.42 0.00
C ALA A 146 -5.10 -9.90 0.06
N MET A 147 -6.02 -10.78 0.46
CA MET A 147 -5.77 -12.22 0.53
C MET A 147 -5.57 -12.84 -0.86
N THR A 148 -6.25 -12.36 -1.89
CA THR A 148 -6.01 -12.83 -3.26
C THR A 148 -4.65 -12.38 -3.78
N VAL A 149 -4.31 -11.10 -3.61
CA VAL A 149 -3.04 -10.52 -4.10
C VAL A 149 -1.83 -11.11 -3.39
N ILE A 150 -1.85 -11.26 -2.06
CA ILE A 150 -0.71 -11.81 -1.30
C ILE A 150 -0.38 -13.27 -1.70
N HIS A 151 -1.34 -14.01 -2.26
CA HIS A 151 -1.16 -15.37 -2.77
C HIS A 151 -0.90 -15.43 -4.29
N GLY A 152 -0.66 -14.28 -4.94
CA GLY A 152 -0.38 -14.19 -6.38
C GLY A 152 -1.59 -14.44 -7.28
N GLY A 153 -2.81 -14.26 -6.76
CA GLY A 153 -4.05 -14.35 -7.53
C GLY A 153 -4.32 -13.08 -8.33
N THR A 154 -5.04 -13.21 -9.45
CA THR A 154 -5.58 -12.06 -10.20
C THR A 154 -6.95 -11.70 -9.64
N LEU A 155 -7.16 -10.42 -9.33
CA LEU A 155 -8.43 -9.93 -8.79
C LEU A 155 -9.56 -10.05 -9.82
N ASN A 156 -10.72 -10.49 -9.34
CA ASN A 156 -11.98 -10.38 -10.06
C ASN A 156 -13.11 -9.90 -9.12
N SER A 157 -14.31 -9.69 -9.66
CA SER A 157 -15.45 -9.19 -8.88
C SER A 157 -15.89 -10.10 -7.72
N GLY A 158 -15.39 -11.33 -7.66
CA GLY A 158 -15.61 -12.27 -6.55
C GLY A 158 -14.60 -12.14 -5.42
N ASP A 159 -13.54 -11.34 -5.56
CA ASP A 159 -12.43 -11.23 -4.61
C ASP A 159 -12.39 -9.86 -3.91
N ILE A 160 -13.44 -9.03 -4.03
CA ILE A 160 -13.40 -7.63 -3.57
C ILE A 160 -14.06 -7.39 -2.22
N ALA A 161 -14.53 -8.44 -1.52
CA ALA A 161 -15.24 -8.25 -0.27
C ALA A 161 -14.35 -7.63 0.82
N LEU A 162 -14.87 -6.56 1.42
CA LEU A 162 -14.26 -5.91 2.58
C LEU A 162 -14.32 -6.80 3.82
N ALA A 163 -13.36 -6.64 4.72
CA ALA A 163 -13.38 -7.28 6.03
C ALA A 163 -14.70 -7.03 6.77
N THR A 164 -15.32 -8.12 7.23
CA THR A 164 -16.69 -8.07 7.75
C THR A 164 -16.79 -7.26 9.05
N ALA A 165 -15.98 -7.57 10.07
CA ALA A 165 -16.08 -6.95 11.39
C ALA A 165 -14.70 -6.74 12.05
N PRO A 166 -13.83 -5.88 11.46
CA PRO A 166 -12.50 -5.65 12.01
C PRO A 166 -12.52 -5.15 13.45
N ILE A 167 -11.59 -5.65 14.25
CA ILE A 167 -11.46 -5.34 15.67
C ILE A 167 -10.34 -4.30 15.90
N ASN A 168 -9.25 -4.36 15.14
CA ASN A 168 -8.16 -3.40 15.27
C ASN A 168 -8.64 -2.00 14.83
N GLY A 169 -8.40 -0.97 15.65
CA GLY A 169 -8.89 0.40 15.38
C GLY A 169 -8.40 0.98 14.06
N LEU A 170 -7.12 0.80 13.72
CA LEU A 170 -6.59 1.24 12.43
C LEU A 170 -7.28 0.52 11.26
N ARG A 171 -7.55 -0.79 11.41
CA ARG A 171 -8.31 -1.55 10.41
C ARG A 171 -9.75 -1.04 10.30
N GLN A 172 -10.43 -0.75 11.41
CA GLN A 172 -11.77 -0.15 11.38
C GLN A 172 -11.78 1.16 10.59
N ASP A 173 -10.79 2.01 10.81
CA ASP A 173 -10.71 3.32 10.17
C ASP A 173 -10.37 3.21 8.68
N PHE A 174 -9.48 2.29 8.30
CA PHE A 174 -9.26 1.94 6.90
C PHE A 174 -10.54 1.42 6.25
N LYS A 175 -11.31 0.56 6.93
CA LYS A 175 -12.61 0.11 6.41
C LYS A 175 -13.51 1.30 6.17
N LEU A 176 -13.65 2.24 7.10
CA LEU A 176 -14.53 3.41 6.95
C LEU A 176 -14.15 4.33 5.79
N ASN A 177 -12.86 4.41 5.46
CA ASN A 177 -12.33 5.27 4.39
C ASN A 177 -12.11 4.52 3.06
N ASP A 178 -12.46 3.23 2.98
CA ASP A 178 -12.33 2.45 1.76
C ASP A 178 -13.42 2.83 0.75
N MET A 179 -13.03 3.03 -0.51
CA MET A 179 -13.93 3.47 -1.58
C MET A 179 -14.84 2.37 -2.11
N ARG A 180 -14.62 1.09 -1.74
CA ARG A 180 -15.57 0.00 -1.98
C ARG A 180 -16.84 0.13 -1.12
N ASN A 181 -16.84 1.01 -0.12
CA ASN A 181 -18.05 1.26 0.66
C ASN A 181 -19.12 1.99 -0.14
N GLY A 182 -20.37 1.58 0.06
CA GLY A 182 -21.53 2.39 -0.32
C GLY A 182 -22.21 2.01 -1.64
N GLY A 183 -21.72 0.98 -2.34
CA GLY A 183 -22.38 0.45 -3.54
C GLY A 183 -22.52 1.51 -4.63
N TRP A 184 -21.45 2.26 -4.86
CA TRP A 184 -21.40 3.31 -5.86
C TRP A 184 -20.41 2.93 -6.96
N ALA A 185 -20.67 3.42 -8.16
CA ALA A 185 -19.75 3.35 -9.28
C ALA A 185 -19.75 4.69 -10.03
N PRO A 186 -18.69 4.99 -10.80
CA PRO A 186 -18.65 6.18 -11.64
C PRO A 186 -19.84 6.20 -12.61
N GLU A 187 -20.51 7.34 -12.72
CA GLU A 187 -21.57 7.55 -13.72
C GLU A 187 -21.02 8.11 -15.04
N GLU A 188 -19.83 8.71 -14.99
CA GLU A 188 -19.15 9.33 -16.12
C GLU A 188 -17.86 8.57 -16.46
N PRO A 189 -17.34 8.70 -17.69
CA PRO A 189 -16.09 8.06 -18.08
C PRO A 189 -14.95 8.33 -17.08
N MET A 190 -14.29 7.26 -16.65
CA MET A 190 -13.18 7.31 -15.70
C MET A 190 -11.94 6.62 -16.25
N LEU A 191 -10.79 7.28 -16.11
CA LEU A 191 -9.47 6.70 -16.36
C LEU A 191 -8.72 6.56 -15.02
N MET A 192 -8.32 5.34 -14.67
CA MET A 192 -7.37 5.07 -13.60
C MET A 192 -6.01 4.74 -14.21
N CYS A 193 -4.97 5.47 -13.82
CA CYS A 193 -3.63 5.34 -14.38
C CYS A 193 -2.58 5.14 -13.26
N GLY A 194 -1.65 4.23 -13.48
CA GLY A 194 -0.50 3.93 -12.62
C GLY A 194 0.39 2.86 -13.28
N ALA A 195 1.22 2.16 -12.50
CA ALA A 195 2.03 1.04 -12.99
C ALA A 195 2.16 -0.07 -11.94
N ASP A 196 2.18 -1.34 -12.39
CA ASP A 196 2.19 -2.53 -11.53
C ASP A 196 3.33 -2.54 -10.50
N GLN A 197 4.54 -2.14 -10.91
CA GLN A 197 5.75 -2.13 -10.09
C GLN A 197 5.90 -0.90 -9.18
N ASP A 198 4.85 -0.10 -8.97
CA ASP A 198 4.90 1.06 -8.07
C ASP A 198 5.10 0.62 -6.61
N PRO A 199 6.27 0.89 -5.98
CA PRO A 199 6.56 0.42 -4.63
C PRO A 199 6.01 1.37 -3.54
N THR A 200 5.24 2.40 -3.91
CA THR A 200 4.66 3.41 -3.01
C THR A 200 3.14 3.26 -2.95
N VAL A 201 2.50 3.10 -4.11
CA VAL A 201 1.05 2.93 -4.25
C VAL A 201 0.80 1.70 -5.11
N PHE A 202 0.67 0.55 -4.46
CA PHE A 202 0.58 -0.75 -5.11
C PHE A 202 -0.62 -0.80 -6.07
N PHE A 203 -0.33 -0.90 -7.36
CA PHE A 203 -1.33 -0.72 -8.41
C PHE A 203 -2.42 -1.79 -8.41
N GLU A 204 -2.07 -3.07 -8.30
CA GLU A 204 -3.06 -4.16 -8.31
C GLU A 204 -4.04 -4.06 -7.13
N ILE A 205 -3.55 -3.84 -5.91
CA ILE A 205 -4.43 -3.78 -4.72
C ILE A 205 -5.25 -2.48 -4.63
N ASP A 206 -4.78 -1.37 -5.21
CA ASP A 206 -5.53 -0.11 -5.19
C ASP A 206 -6.39 0.06 -6.46
N THR A 207 -5.76 0.08 -7.65
CA THR A 207 -6.45 0.24 -8.94
C THR A 207 -7.19 -1.02 -9.36
N GLY A 208 -6.55 -2.19 -9.26
CA GLY A 208 -7.15 -3.48 -9.64
C GLY A 208 -8.40 -3.80 -8.82
N THR A 209 -8.33 -3.58 -7.50
CA THR A 209 -9.49 -3.72 -6.60
C THR A 209 -10.69 -2.87 -7.04
N MET A 210 -10.50 -1.57 -7.31
CA MET A 210 -11.60 -0.70 -7.71
C MET A 210 -12.12 -1.03 -9.11
N ALA A 211 -11.23 -1.44 -10.03
CA ALA A 211 -11.64 -1.91 -11.36
C ALA A 211 -12.51 -3.16 -11.26
N ALA A 212 -12.14 -4.13 -10.43
CA ALA A 212 -12.90 -5.35 -10.18
C ALA A 212 -14.23 -5.09 -9.46
N GLU A 213 -14.28 -4.14 -8.51
CA GLU A 213 -15.50 -3.70 -7.84
C GLU A 213 -16.51 -3.13 -8.84
N TRP A 214 -16.07 -2.21 -9.70
CA TRP A 214 -16.97 -1.52 -10.63
C TRP A 214 -17.31 -2.32 -11.88
N SER A 215 -16.54 -3.35 -12.25
CA SER A 215 -16.73 -4.09 -13.51
C SER A 215 -18.12 -4.71 -13.68
N THR A 216 -18.83 -4.97 -12.58
CA THR A 216 -20.21 -5.49 -12.59
C THR A 216 -21.28 -4.41 -12.46
N GLN A 217 -20.87 -3.18 -12.16
CA GLN A 217 -21.75 -2.05 -11.85
C GLN A 217 -21.86 -1.05 -13.01
N VAL A 218 -20.88 -1.03 -13.92
CA VAL A 218 -20.82 -0.10 -15.05
C VAL A 218 -20.87 -0.80 -16.39
N GLN A 219 -21.25 -0.07 -17.44
CA GLN A 219 -21.12 -0.56 -18.82
C GLN A 219 -19.65 -0.74 -19.21
N GLU A 220 -19.38 -1.73 -20.07
CA GLU A 220 -18.04 -1.95 -20.63
C GLU A 220 -17.50 -0.66 -21.26
N GLY A 221 -16.26 -0.31 -20.90
CA GLY A 221 -15.57 0.87 -21.40
C GLY A 221 -15.85 2.19 -20.65
N LEU A 222 -16.76 2.21 -19.66
CA LEU A 222 -16.94 3.41 -18.82
C LEU A 222 -15.71 3.67 -17.93
N VAL A 223 -15.16 2.60 -17.33
CA VAL A 223 -13.92 2.64 -16.56
C VAL A 223 -12.81 2.06 -17.41
N SER A 224 -11.75 2.84 -17.60
CA SER A 224 -10.52 2.44 -18.29
C SER A 224 -9.38 2.37 -17.29
N VAL A 225 -8.61 1.28 -17.32
CA VAL A 225 -7.39 1.12 -16.54
C VAL A 225 -6.20 1.25 -17.48
N LEU A 226 -5.27 2.13 -17.15
CA LEU A 226 -3.99 2.30 -17.84
C LEU A 226 -2.87 1.92 -16.88
N ASP A 227 -2.28 0.77 -17.15
CA ASP A 227 -1.02 0.36 -16.58
C ASP A 227 0.13 0.81 -17.50
N LEU A 228 1.03 1.67 -17.01
CA LEU A 228 2.16 2.19 -17.76
C LEU A 228 3.27 1.15 -17.98
N ASP A 229 3.39 0.14 -17.12
CA ASP A 229 4.43 -0.90 -17.24
C ASP A 229 3.93 -2.18 -17.95
N ALA A 230 2.62 -2.30 -18.17
CA ALA A 230 2.03 -3.31 -19.05
C ALA A 230 2.56 -3.25 -20.50
N THR A 231 2.35 -4.34 -21.25
CA THR A 231 2.70 -4.40 -22.68
C THR A 231 2.02 -3.26 -23.45
N PRO A 232 2.78 -2.40 -24.16
CA PRO A 232 2.23 -1.25 -24.86
C PRO A 232 1.11 -1.60 -25.83
N SER A 233 -0.08 -1.02 -25.65
CA SER A 233 -1.26 -1.32 -26.45
C SER A 233 -2.28 -0.19 -26.46
N GLY A 234 -3.23 -0.25 -27.40
CA GLY A 234 -4.32 0.72 -27.48
C GLY A 234 -3.87 2.17 -27.74
N PRO A 235 -4.71 3.16 -27.39
CA PRO A 235 -4.43 4.57 -27.65
C PRO A 235 -3.27 5.15 -26.81
N TYR A 236 -2.93 4.51 -25.68
CA TYR A 236 -1.88 4.97 -24.77
C TYR A 236 -0.54 4.24 -24.95
N ALA A 237 -0.40 3.36 -25.94
CA ALA A 237 0.85 2.65 -26.23
C ALA A 237 2.11 3.55 -26.30
N PRO A 238 2.06 4.78 -26.88
CA PRO A 238 3.21 5.68 -26.85
C PRO A 238 3.62 6.13 -25.44
N LEU A 239 2.66 6.28 -24.51
CA LEU A 239 2.94 6.66 -23.12
C LEU A 239 3.56 5.49 -22.35
N GLN A 240 3.04 4.27 -22.54
CA GLN A 240 3.62 3.04 -21.97
C GLN A 240 5.07 2.86 -22.43
N GLN A 241 5.34 2.98 -23.74
CA GLN A 241 6.70 2.94 -24.28
C GLN A 241 7.60 4.05 -23.72
N GLY A 242 7.07 5.27 -23.60
CA GLY A 242 7.79 6.40 -23.05
C GLY A 242 8.18 6.18 -21.59
N PHE A 243 7.27 5.66 -20.77
CA PHE A 243 7.52 5.34 -19.37
C PHE A 243 8.57 4.23 -19.25
N GLN A 244 8.36 3.10 -19.92
CA GLN A 244 9.25 1.93 -19.86
C GLN A 244 10.68 2.29 -20.31
N SER A 245 10.82 3.04 -21.42
CA SER A 245 12.14 3.48 -21.89
C SER A 245 12.82 4.48 -20.95
N THR A 246 12.04 5.33 -20.27
CA THR A 246 12.57 6.25 -19.26
C THR A 246 13.08 5.47 -18.05
N TYR A 247 12.30 4.51 -17.57
CA TYR A 247 12.70 3.69 -16.44
C TYR A 247 13.91 2.80 -16.75
N ASP A 248 13.96 2.17 -17.93
CA ASP A 248 15.12 1.39 -18.40
C ASP A 248 16.39 2.24 -18.45
N ALA A 249 16.28 3.51 -18.86
CA ALA A 249 17.41 4.43 -18.86
C ALA A 249 17.88 4.78 -17.44
N MET A 250 16.96 4.92 -16.47
CA MET A 250 17.30 5.10 -15.07
C MET A 250 18.02 3.86 -14.52
N VAL A 251 17.44 2.66 -14.71
CA VAL A 251 18.06 1.39 -14.31
C VAL A 251 19.48 1.27 -14.89
N SER A 252 19.68 1.65 -16.14
CA SER A 252 21.00 1.64 -16.80
C SER A 252 21.99 2.65 -16.20
N ALA A 253 21.51 3.79 -15.69
CA ALA A 253 22.33 4.87 -15.18
C ALA A 253 22.74 4.69 -13.70
N GLU A 254 21.82 4.22 -12.86
CA GLU A 254 21.99 4.17 -11.40
C GLU A 254 21.77 2.78 -10.78
N GLY A 255 21.31 1.81 -11.57
CA GLY A 255 20.98 0.46 -11.10
C GLY A 255 19.54 0.33 -10.61
N ALA A 256 18.99 -0.88 -10.70
CA ALA A 256 17.57 -1.15 -10.43
C ALA A 256 17.13 -0.75 -9.02
N SER A 257 17.93 -1.05 -7.99
CA SER A 257 17.61 -0.76 -6.59
C SER A 257 17.54 0.74 -6.27
N THR A 258 18.21 1.59 -7.05
CA THR A 258 18.13 3.05 -6.91
C THR A 258 17.00 3.61 -7.78
N ALA A 259 16.89 3.14 -9.02
CA ALA A 259 15.86 3.59 -9.96
C ALA A 259 14.44 3.38 -9.42
N ILE A 260 14.18 2.23 -8.79
CA ILE A 260 12.85 1.91 -8.26
C ILE A 260 12.37 2.89 -7.19
N GLN A 261 13.28 3.57 -6.48
CA GLN A 261 12.90 4.56 -5.47
C GLN A 261 12.24 5.81 -6.07
N SER A 262 12.45 6.04 -7.37
CA SER A 262 11.85 7.15 -8.11
C SER A 262 10.71 6.71 -9.03
N PHE A 263 10.30 5.43 -8.97
CA PHE A 263 9.33 4.83 -9.89
C PHE A 263 7.99 5.58 -9.86
N HIS A 264 7.36 5.69 -8.68
CA HIS A 264 6.11 6.43 -8.47
C HIS A 264 6.16 7.87 -9.01
N GLY A 265 7.27 8.58 -8.73
CA GLY A 265 7.45 9.96 -9.20
C GLY A 265 7.63 10.06 -10.72
N THR A 266 8.14 9.01 -11.35
CA THR A 266 8.39 8.93 -12.80
C THR A 266 7.11 8.67 -13.58
N GLU A 267 6.14 7.95 -13.00
CA GLU A 267 4.82 7.69 -13.62
C GLU A 267 3.98 8.95 -13.78
N ALA A 268 4.00 9.83 -12.77
CA ALA A 268 3.14 11.00 -12.67
C ALA A 268 3.03 11.84 -13.96
N PRO A 269 4.14 12.27 -14.63
CA PRO A 269 4.04 13.02 -15.88
C PRO A 269 3.34 12.24 -17.01
N PHE A 270 3.50 10.91 -17.10
CA PHE A 270 2.83 10.10 -18.11
C PHE A 270 1.33 9.98 -17.84
N CYS A 271 0.94 9.71 -16.59
CA CYS A 271 -0.47 9.67 -16.20
C CYS A 271 -1.15 11.04 -16.36
N MET A 272 -0.44 12.16 -16.15
CA MET A 272 -0.98 13.49 -16.41
C MET A 272 -1.24 13.73 -17.91
N VAL A 273 -0.37 13.23 -18.80
CA VAL A 273 -0.61 13.30 -20.24
C VAL A 273 -1.79 12.40 -20.64
N ALA A 274 -1.86 11.18 -20.09
CA ALA A 274 -2.97 10.27 -20.33
C ALA A 274 -4.31 10.89 -19.90
N ALA A 275 -4.36 11.48 -18.70
CA ALA A 275 -5.55 12.17 -18.20
C ALA A 275 -5.97 13.35 -19.08
N ARG A 276 -5.01 14.17 -19.53
CA ARG A 276 -5.30 15.27 -20.49
C ARG A 276 -5.92 14.72 -21.78
N ASP A 277 -5.31 13.68 -22.35
CA ASP A 277 -5.74 13.11 -23.61
C ASP A 277 -7.10 12.40 -23.47
N PHE A 278 -7.37 11.79 -22.32
CA PHE A 278 -8.68 11.22 -21.96
C PHE A 278 -9.77 12.29 -21.97
N PHE A 279 -9.60 13.39 -21.23
CA PHE A 279 -10.62 14.45 -21.18
C PHE A 279 -10.75 15.24 -22.48
N ALA A 280 -9.72 15.26 -23.33
CA ALA A 280 -9.83 15.84 -24.67
C ALA A 280 -10.72 15.01 -25.62
N GLN A 281 -11.01 13.76 -25.27
CA GLN A 281 -11.85 12.84 -26.06
C GLN A 281 -13.30 12.74 -25.54
N VAL A 282 -13.56 13.20 -24.32
CA VAL A 282 -14.92 13.25 -23.74
C VAL A 282 -15.64 14.49 -24.30
N PRO A 283 -16.81 14.34 -24.97
CA PRO A 283 -17.55 15.44 -25.61
C PRO A 283 -18.02 16.55 -24.67
#